data_AF-A0A8S9M3N9-F1
#
_entry.id   AF-A0A8S9M3N9-F1
#
_cell.length_a   1.000
_cell.length_b   1.000
_cell.length_c   1.000
_cell.angle_alpha   90.00
_cell.angle_beta   90.00
_cell.angle_gamma   90.00
#
_symmetry.space_group_name_H-M   'P 1'
#
loop_
_entity.id
_entity.type
_entity.pdbx_description
1 polymer ?
#
loop_
_entity_poly.entity_id
_entity_poly.type
_entity_poly.pdbx_seq_one_letter_code
_entity_poly.pdbx_strand_id
1 'polypeptide(L)'
;MDVSAVSEELAELEGQINDIFRALSNGFQKLEKIKDANRQSRQLEELTDKMRDCKSLIKDFDREVKSLESGNDANTNRMLNDRRQSMVKELNSYVALKKKCGHSGSQSVWVLSGPVWVLSGPVWVLSCSDRS
;
A
#
# COMPACT_ATOMS: atom_id res chain seq x y z
N MET A 1 -11.55 18.90 2.74
CA MET A 1 -11.31 18.46 4.12
C MET A 1 -10.07 17.60 4.07
N ASP A 2 -9.00 18.11 4.66
CA ASP A 2 -7.70 17.51 4.62
C ASP A 2 -7.58 16.52 5.79
N VAL A 3 -6.84 15.42 5.60
CA VAL A 3 -6.68 14.39 6.64
C VAL A 3 -6.08 14.98 7.92
N SER A 4 -5.23 16.00 7.78
CA SER A 4 -4.66 16.78 8.89
C SER A 4 -5.68 17.56 9.72
N ALA A 5 -6.85 17.87 9.16
CA ALA A 5 -7.93 18.51 9.92
C ALA A 5 -8.68 17.51 10.82
N VAL A 6 -8.47 16.20 10.61
CA VAL A 6 -9.11 15.13 11.37
C VAL A 6 -8.18 14.59 12.45
N SER A 7 -6.94 14.27 12.09
CA SER A 7 -5.89 13.86 13.03
C SER A 7 -4.52 14.13 12.42
N GLU A 8 -3.62 14.67 13.25
CA GLU A 8 -2.22 14.90 12.87
C GLU A 8 -1.50 13.56 12.61
N GLU A 9 -1.73 12.55 13.44
CA GLU A 9 -1.14 11.21 13.30
C GLU A 9 -1.53 10.55 11.96
N LEU A 10 -2.79 10.67 11.54
CA LEU A 10 -3.24 10.16 10.24
C LEU A 10 -2.53 10.87 9.08
N ALA A 11 -2.35 12.19 9.18
CA ALA A 11 -1.66 12.96 8.15
C ALA A 11 -0.17 12.61 8.08
N GLU A 12 0.48 12.33 9.22
CA GLU A 12 1.86 11.84 9.27
C GLU A 12 2.00 10.47 8.61
N LEU A 13 1.10 9.53 8.90
CA LEU A 13 1.07 8.21 8.27
C LEU A 13 0.87 8.31 6.75
N GLU A 14 -0.07 9.16 6.30
CA GLU A 14 -0.27 9.44 4.88
C GLU A 14 0.97 10.05 4.22
N GLY A 15 1.64 10.98 4.90
CA GLY A 15 2.88 11.60 4.44
C GLY A 15 3.98 10.58 4.24
N GLN A 16 4.18 9.69 5.22
CA GLN A 16 5.14 8.59 5.14
C GLN A 16 4.83 7.62 3.99
N ILE A 17 3.57 7.23 3.83
CA ILE A 17 3.13 6.36 2.73
C ILE A 17 3.44 7.00 1.37
N ASN A 18 3.14 8.29 1.20
CA ASN A 18 3.43 9.02 -0.03
C ASN A 18 4.93 9.15 -0.31
N ASP A 19 5.75 9.39 0.72
CA ASP A 19 7.20 9.41 0.55
C ASP A 19 7.72 8.06 0.05
N ILE A 20 7.21 6.96 0.62
CA ILE A 20 7.55 5.61 0.16
C ILE A 20 7.10 5.40 -1.29
N PHE A 21 5.88 5.79 -1.68
CA PHE A 21 5.46 5.68 -3.07
C PHE A 21 6.36 6.45 -4.02
N ARG A 22 6.79 7.65 -3.62
CA ARG A 22 7.73 8.45 -4.41
C ARG A 22 9.08 7.75 -4.54
N ALA A 23 9.57 7.15 -3.46
CA ALA A 23 10.79 6.36 -3.45
C ALA A 23 10.66 5.08 -4.32
N LEU A 24 9.51 4.40 -4.27
CA LEU A 24 9.19 3.24 -5.08
C LEU A 24 9.17 3.61 -6.57
N SER A 25 8.43 4.65 -6.95
CA SER A 25 8.39 5.17 -8.32
C SER A 25 9.78 5.46 -8.87
N ASN A 26 10.60 6.21 -8.12
CA ASN A 26 11.97 6.52 -8.52
C ASN A 26 12.85 5.26 -8.63
N GLY A 27 12.66 4.30 -7.73
CA GLY A 27 13.39 3.04 -7.76
C GLY A 27 12.99 2.13 -8.92
N PHE A 28 11.70 1.95 -9.19
CA PHE A 28 11.21 1.18 -10.34
C PHE A 28 11.62 1.79 -11.66
N GLN A 29 11.59 3.12 -11.79
CA GLN A 29 12.11 3.81 -12.98
C GLN A 29 13.61 3.55 -13.21
N LYS A 30 14.41 3.49 -12.15
CA LYS A 30 15.83 3.10 -12.25
C LYS A 30 15.96 1.63 -12.59
N LEU A 31 15.18 0.76 -11.95
CA LEU A 31 15.20 -0.68 -12.13
C LEU A 31 14.87 -1.10 -13.57
N GLU A 32 13.91 -0.42 -14.21
CA GLU A 32 13.56 -0.65 -15.62
C GLU A 32 14.71 -0.28 -16.58
N LYS A 33 15.52 0.72 -16.23
CA LYS A 33 16.69 1.13 -17.03
C LYS A 33 17.91 0.23 -16.83
N ILE A 34 17.98 -0.51 -15.70
CA ILE A 34 19.09 -1.42 -15.42
C ILE A 34 18.88 -2.71 -16.21
N LYS A 35 19.84 -3.03 -17.09
CA LYS A 35 19.86 -4.30 -17.85
C LYS A 35 20.60 -5.43 -17.12
N ASP A 36 21.36 -5.10 -16.08
CA ASP A 36 22.16 -6.04 -15.30
C ASP A 36 21.31 -6.69 -14.20
N ALA A 37 21.11 -8.01 -14.30
CA ALA A 37 20.23 -8.76 -13.39
C ALA A 37 20.71 -8.73 -11.93
N ASN A 38 22.02 -8.69 -11.69
CA ASN A 38 22.58 -8.67 -10.34
C ASN A 38 22.29 -7.32 -9.64
N ARG A 39 22.40 -6.22 -10.39
CA ARG A 39 22.01 -4.88 -9.90
C ARG A 39 20.50 -4.73 -9.76
N GLN A 40 19.71 -5.26 -10.71
CA GLN A 40 18.24 -5.28 -10.59
C GLN A 40 17.81 -6.01 -9.34
N SER A 41 18.39 -7.17 -9.03
CA SER A 41 18.01 -7.97 -7.86
C SER A 41 18.22 -7.22 -6.55
N ARG A 42 19.36 -6.52 -6.38
CA ARG A 42 19.61 -5.68 -5.21
C ARG A 42 18.60 -4.55 -5.07
N GLN A 43 18.32 -3.84 -6.15
CA GLN A 43 17.32 -2.76 -6.14
C GLN A 43 15.91 -3.29 -5.88
N LEU A 44 15.56 -4.45 -6.42
CA LEU A 44 14.26 -5.07 -6.21
C LEU A 44 14.06 -5.44 -4.74
N GLU A 45 15.10 -5.91 -4.06
CA GLU A 45 15.08 -6.21 -2.63
C GLU A 45 14.81 -4.96 -1.79
N GLU A 46 15.52 -3.86 -2.04
CA GLU A 46 15.28 -2.57 -1.37
C GLU A 46 13.86 -2.03 -1.62
N LEU A 47 13.37 -2.14 -2.86
CA LEU A 47 12.00 -1.72 -3.19
C LEU A 47 10.96 -2.63 -2.52
N THR A 48 11.27 -3.91 -2.37
CA THR A 48 10.38 -4.86 -1.69
C THR A 48 10.25 -4.54 -0.21
N ASP A 49 11.34 -4.16 0.44
CA ASP A 49 11.34 -3.76 1.84
C ASP A 49 10.46 -2.52 2.06
N LYS A 50 10.62 -1.50 1.22
CA LYS A 50 9.77 -0.31 1.22
C LYS A 50 8.29 -0.62 1.00
N MET A 51 7.96 -1.57 0.12
CA MET A 51 6.56 -1.99 -0.07
C MET A 51 5.97 -2.64 1.18
N ARG A 52 6.79 -3.38 1.97
CA ARG A 52 6.35 -3.93 3.25
C ARG A 52 6.11 -2.84 4.27
N ASP A 53 7.01 -1.87 4.33
CA ASP A 53 6.90 -0.73 5.23
C ASP A 53 5.64 0.10 4.93
N CYS A 54 5.41 0.42 3.65
CA CYS A 54 4.18 1.06 3.17
C CYS A 54 2.92 0.29 3.57
N LYS A 55 2.94 -1.04 3.46
CA LYS A 55 1.81 -1.86 3.90
C LYS A 55 1.60 -1.79 5.41
N SER A 56 2.66 -1.74 6.21
CA SER A 56 2.56 -1.59 7.66
C SER A 56 1.90 -0.25 8.00
N LEU A 57 2.35 0.83 7.36
CA LEU A 57 1.76 2.16 7.53
C LEU A 57 0.29 2.20 7.13
N ILE A 58 -0.11 1.54 6.04
CA ILE A 58 -1.52 1.44 5.64
C ILE A 58 -2.35 0.68 6.70
N LYS A 59 -1.77 -0.32 7.38
CA LYS A 59 -2.44 -1.01 8.49
C LYS A 59 -2.57 -0.13 9.74
N ASP A 60 -1.55 0.64 10.07
CA ASP A 60 -1.64 1.63 11.15
C ASP A 60 -2.67 2.71 10.82
N PHE A 61 -2.70 3.18 9.58
CA PHE A 61 -3.73 4.10 9.09
C PHE A 61 -5.13 3.49 9.23
N ASP A 62 -5.34 2.22 8.85
CA ASP A 62 -6.63 1.52 9.03
C ASP A 62 -7.05 1.44 10.50
N ARG A 63 -6.09 1.15 11.38
CA ARG A 63 -6.34 1.04 12.82
C ARG A 63 -6.75 2.40 13.41
N GLU A 64 -6.06 3.46 12.99
CA GLU A 64 -6.35 4.81 13.46
C GLU A 64 -7.69 5.31 12.92
N VAL A 65 -8.00 5.05 11.65
CA VAL A 65 -9.32 5.34 11.06
C VAL A 65 -10.43 4.65 11.86
N LYS A 66 -10.28 3.36 12.20
CA LYS A 66 -11.27 2.63 13.02
C LYS A 66 -11.38 3.14 14.45
N SER A 67 -10.27 3.59 15.04
CA SER A 67 -10.27 4.23 16.35
C SER A 67 -11.11 5.51 16.33
N LEU A 68 -10.93 6.30 15.27
CA LEU A 68 -11.62 7.56 15.05
C LEU A 68 -13.06 7.40 14.53
N GLU A 69 -13.40 6.27 13.91
CA GLU A 69 -14.75 5.94 13.40
C GLU A 69 -15.83 6.02 14.48
N SER A 70 -15.49 5.70 15.72
CA SER A 70 -16.46 5.73 16.82
C SER A 70 -16.81 7.15 17.30
N GLY A 71 -15.99 8.15 16.96
CA GLY A 71 -16.14 9.54 17.41
C GLY A 71 -16.33 10.57 16.29
N ASN A 72 -16.13 10.18 15.02
CA ASN A 72 -16.24 11.07 13.87
C ASN A 72 -17.56 10.92 13.10
N ASP A 73 -17.97 12.00 12.43
CA ASP A 73 -19.11 11.99 11.50
C ASP A 73 -18.89 11.05 10.31
N ALA A 74 -20.00 10.50 9.80
CA ALA A 74 -20.01 9.60 8.63
C ALA A 74 -19.34 10.22 7.39
N ASN A 75 -19.38 11.55 7.25
CA ASN A 75 -18.69 12.26 6.18
C ASN A 75 -17.16 12.14 6.29
N THR A 76 -16.63 12.36 7.49
CA THR A 76 -15.19 12.24 7.79
C THR A 76 -14.73 10.80 7.59
N ASN A 77 -15.49 9.84 8.10
CA ASN A 77 -15.17 8.43 7.92
C ASN A 77 -15.12 8.01 6.44
N ARG A 78 -16.12 8.44 5.65
CA ARG A 78 -16.14 8.15 4.21
C ARG A 78 -14.89 8.69 3.51
N MET A 79 -14.46 9.91 3.85
CA MET A 79 -13.26 10.52 3.28
C MET A 79 -11.99 9.76 3.65
N LEU A 80 -11.82 9.39 4.93
CA LEU A 80 -10.67 8.60 5.39
C LEU A 80 -10.60 7.24 4.71
N ASN A 81 -11.75 6.57 4.56
CA ASN A 81 -11.83 5.29 3.88
C ASN A 81 -11.48 5.39 2.39
N ASP A 82 -11.95 6.44 1.69
CA ASP A 82 -11.61 6.71 0.29
C ASP A 82 -10.11 6.97 0.11
N ARG A 83 -9.52 7.73 1.04
CA ARG A 83 -8.09 8.04 1.06
C ARG A 83 -7.24 6.79 1.28
N ARG A 84 -7.60 5.98 2.27
CA ARG A 84 -7.00 4.66 2.53
C ARG A 84 -7.09 3.77 1.30
N GLN A 85 -8.28 3.70 0.67
CA GLN A 85 -8.50 2.88 -0.52
C GLN A 85 -7.61 3.33 -1.68
N SER A 86 -7.43 4.65 -1.86
CA SER A 86 -6.55 5.21 -2.88
C SER A 86 -5.09 4.79 -2.67
N MET A 87 -4.57 4.86 -1.44
CA MET A 87 -3.22 4.40 -1.12
C MET A 87 -3.04 2.89 -1.38
N VAL A 88 -4.04 2.08 -1.03
CA VAL A 88 -4.01 0.64 -1.30
C VAL A 88 -3.97 0.35 -2.80
N LYS A 89 -4.79 1.05 -3.60
CA LYS A 89 -4.82 0.91 -5.06
C LYS A 89 -3.46 1.27 -5.66
N GLU A 90 -2.86 2.35 -5.18
CA GLU A 90 -1.54 2.82 -5.61
C GLU A 90 -0.45 1.77 -5.30
N LEU A 91 -0.43 1.23 -4.06
CA LEU A 91 0.48 0.13 -3.69
C LEU A 91 0.30 -1.10 -4.59
N ASN A 92 -0.95 -1.39 -4.97
CA ASN A 92 -1.26 -2.50 -5.87
C ASN A 92 -0.63 -2.36 -7.24
N SER A 93 -0.67 -1.16 -7.83
CA SER A 93 0.00 -0.86 -9.09
C SER A 93 1.50 -1.13 -9.00
N TYR A 94 2.16 -0.74 -7.90
CA TYR A 94 3.58 -1.06 -7.68
C TYR A 94 3.84 -2.56 -7.51
N VAL A 95 2.94 -3.30 -6.84
CA VAL A 95 3.03 -4.77 -6.74
C VAL A 95 2.95 -5.41 -8.12
N ALA A 96 2.07 -4.93 -8.99
CA ALA A 96 1.95 -5.41 -10.36
C ALA A 96 3.20 -5.07 -11.19
N LEU A 97 3.76 -3.87 -11.04
CA LEU A 97 5.00 -3.44 -11.71
C LEU A 97 6.18 -4.33 -11.31
N LYS A 98 6.32 -4.65 -10.03
CA LYS A 98 7.33 -5.60 -9.55
C LYS A 98 7.18 -6.97 -10.19
N LYS A 99 5.95 -7.49 -10.26
CA LYS A 99 5.66 -8.78 -10.91
C LYS A 99 6.06 -8.78 -12.38
N LYS A 100 5.90 -7.65 -13.08
CA LYS A 100 6.29 -7.51 -14.49
C LYS A 100 7.82 -7.46 -14.69
N CYS A 101 8.57 -6.92 -13.73
CA CYS A 101 10.04 -6.90 -13.77
C CYS A 101 10.68 -8.25 -13.41
N GLY A 102 9.97 -9.12 -12.68
CA GLY A 102 10.37 -10.51 -12.44
C GLY A 102 10.01 -11.38 -13.64
N HIS A 103 11.01 -11.75 -14.44
CA HIS A 103 10.88 -12.57 -15.65
C HIS A 103 9.91 -13.76 -15.47
N SER A 104 8.88 -13.82 -16.32
CA SER A 104 8.03 -14.96 -16.68
C SER A 104 7.67 -15.98 -15.58
N GLY A 105 6.40 -15.97 -15.17
CA GLY A 105 5.67 -17.23 -14.93
C GLY A 105 5.65 -17.80 -13.51
N SER A 106 6.18 -17.13 -12.50
CA SER A 106 6.03 -17.58 -11.11
C SER A 106 5.08 -16.67 -10.35
N GLN A 107 3.88 -17.20 -10.11
CA GLN A 107 2.82 -16.61 -9.32
C GLN A 107 3.27 -16.50 -7.85
N SER A 108 4.18 -15.57 -7.54
CA SER A 108 4.56 -15.29 -6.15
C SER A 108 3.40 -14.55 -5.48
N VAL A 109 2.50 -15.35 -4.91
CA VAL A 109 1.48 -14.97 -3.95
C VAL A 109 2.19 -14.41 -2.72
N TRP A 110 2.06 -13.10 -2.48
CA TRP A 110 2.48 -12.47 -1.23
C TRP A 110 1.39 -12.73 -0.19
N VAL A 111 1.26 -13.95 0.34
CA VAL A 111 0.44 -14.18 1.54
C VAL A 111 1.14 -13.50 2.71
N LEU A 112 0.68 -12.30 3.03
CA LEU A 112 1.05 -11.56 4.22
C LEU A 112 0.11 -12.01 5.32
N SER A 113 0.67 -12.72 6.30
CA SER A 113 -0.01 -13.31 7.45
C SER A 113 -1.01 -12.34 8.12
N GLY A 114 -2.31 -12.62 7.89
CA GLY A 114 -3.51 -12.23 8.66
C GLY A 114 -3.98 -10.75 8.62
N PRO A 115 -5.29 -10.46 8.86
CA PRO A 115 -6.47 -11.12 8.33
C PRO A 115 -6.61 -10.86 6.82
N VAL A 116 -7.18 -11.82 6.10
CA VAL A 116 -6.93 -12.05 4.67
C VAL A 116 -7.49 -10.93 3.79
N TRP A 117 -6.59 -10.24 3.09
CA TRP A 117 -6.95 -9.50 1.89
C TRP A 117 -7.16 -10.56 0.80
N VAL A 118 -8.40 -10.81 0.40
CA VAL A 118 -8.72 -11.87 -0.57
C VAL A 118 -8.43 -11.36 -1.98
N LEU A 119 -7.79 -12.21 -2.79
CA LEU A 119 -7.55 -11.94 -4.20
C LEU A 119 -8.83 -12.26 -4.99
N SER A 120 -9.62 -11.25 -5.33
CA SER A 120 -10.60 -11.35 -6.42
C SER A 120 -9.98 -10.76 -7.69
N GLY A 121 -9.18 -11.55 -8.39
CA GLY A 121 -8.56 -11.15 -9.66
C GLY A 121 -7.33 -10.24 -9.49
N PRO A 122 -7.06 -9.28 -10.42
CA PRO A 122 -5.84 -8.46 -10.40
C PRO A 122 -5.84 -7.34 -9.34
N VAL A 123 -6.88 -7.26 -8.49
CA VAL A 123 -7.04 -6.24 -7.45
C VAL A 123 -7.11 -6.90 -6.07
N TRP A 124 -6.50 -6.27 -5.07
CA TRP A 124 -6.65 -6.72 -3.69
C TRP A 124 -7.90 -6.05 -3.12
N VAL A 125 -8.94 -6.84 -2.84
CA VAL A 125 -10.11 -6.33 -2.14
C VAL A 125 -9.87 -6.48 -0.64
N LEU A 126 -10.05 -5.38 0.09
CA LEU A 126 -10.19 -5.48 1.54
C LEU A 126 -11.53 -6.16 1.79
N SER A 127 -11.50 -7.42 2.21
CA SER A 127 -12.69 -8.04 2.76
C SER A 127 -12.92 -7.40 4.13
N CYS A 128 -13.72 -6.33 4.16
CA CYS A 128 -14.41 -5.97 5.38
C CYS A 128 -15.34 -7.14 5.69
N SER A 129 -14.96 -7.98 6.66
CA SER A 129 -15.95 -8.84 7.32
C SER A 129 -16.96 -7.91 7.98
N ASP A 130 -18.00 -7.56 7.24
CA ASP A 130 -19.29 -7.26 7.82
C ASP A 130 -19.69 -8.53 8.56
N ARG A 131 -19.47 -8.53 9.87
CA ARG A 131 -19.95 -9.58 10.75
C ARG A 131 -21.41 -9.28 11.00
N SER A 132 -22.29 -9.79 10.14
CA SER A 132 -23.69 -10.04 10.46
C SER A 132 -24.09 -11.45 10.11
#